data_AF-A0A9D6T3Z1-F1
#
_entry.id   AF-A0A9D6T3Z1-F1
#
_cell.length_a   1.000
_cell.length_b   1.000
_cell.length_c   1.000
_cell.angle_alpha   90.00
_cell.angle_beta   90.00
_cell.angle_gamma   90.00
#
_symmetry.space_group_name_H-M   'P 1'
#
loop_
_entity.id
_entity.type
_entity.pdbx_description
1 polymer ?
#
loop_
_entity_poly.entity_id
_entity_poly.type
_entity_poly.pdbx_seq_one_letter_code
_entity_poly.pdbx_strand_id
1 'polypeptide(L)'
;MLFFDPLYLLFLAPGLVLALYAQARVASAYKRYSRVSNMRGATGAQIATDLLQEAGLGHIAVEETRGQLTDHYDPRAKVLRLSPGVYRQASVASLGIVAHEVGHAMQDHLGYVPMRIRAGLVPAAAWGTRLGFIFLLVGLAAQVTGLLWLAV
;
A
#
# COMPACT_ATOMS: atom_id res chain seq x y z
N MET A 1 -1.36 22.72 32.08
CA MET A 1 -2.53 21.87 31.75
C MET A 1 -2.57 21.75 30.24
N LEU A 2 -2.67 20.54 29.69
CA LEU A 2 -2.83 20.33 28.24
C LEU A 2 -4.10 21.08 27.80
N PHE A 3 -3.94 22.26 27.20
CA PHE A 3 -5.02 22.94 26.48
C PHE A 3 -5.24 22.15 25.18
N PHE A 4 -5.97 21.04 25.29
CA PHE A 4 -6.41 20.25 24.14
C PHE A 4 -7.56 21.02 23.49
N ASP A 5 -7.30 21.63 22.35
CA ASP A 5 -8.33 22.34 21.59
C ASP A 5 -9.31 21.31 20.99
N PRO A 6 -10.61 21.32 21.36
CA PRO A 6 -11.59 20.41 20.78
C PRO A 6 -11.70 20.52 19.25
N LEU A 7 -11.38 21.69 18.67
CA LEU A 7 -11.36 21.89 17.22
C LEU A 7 -10.25 21.09 16.56
N TYR A 8 -9.09 20.94 17.20
CA TYR A 8 -7.99 20.12 16.69
C TYR A 8 -8.42 18.66 16.49
N LEU A 9 -9.16 18.09 17.46
CA LEU A 9 -9.72 16.74 17.34
C LEU A 9 -10.77 16.64 16.23
N LEU A 10 -11.58 17.68 16.04
CA LEU A 10 -12.59 17.70 14.98
C LEU A 10 -11.97 17.56 13.59
N PHE A 11 -10.82 18.17 13.34
CA PHE A 11 -10.13 18.08 12.05
C PHE A 11 -9.26 16.81 11.93
N LEU A 12 -8.59 16.38 13.00
CA LEU A 12 -7.74 15.19 12.99
C LEU A 12 -8.53 13.88 12.97
N ALA A 13 -9.58 13.78 13.79
CA ALA A 13 -10.26 12.51 14.07
C ALA A 13 -10.89 11.86 12.84
N PRO A 14 -11.57 12.57 11.91
CA PRO A 14 -12.15 11.93 10.73
C PRO A 14 -11.10 11.22 9.87
N GLY A 15 -9.96 11.87 9.62
CA GLY A 15 -8.87 11.28 8.84
C GLY A 15 -8.26 10.06 9.53
N LEU A 16 -8.01 10.16 10.84
CA LEU A 16 -7.47 9.06 11.63
C LEU A 16 -8.43 7.86 11.68
N VAL A 17 -9.73 8.10 11.94
CA VAL A 17 -10.75 7.05 12.00
C VAL A 17 -10.87 6.34 10.65
N LEU A 18 -10.90 7.09 9.54
CA LEU A 18 -10.95 6.51 8.20
C LEU A 18 -9.70 5.68 7.88
N ALA A 19 -8.51 6.16 8.24
CA ALA A 19 -7.26 5.44 8.02
C ALA A 19 -7.22 4.12 8.81
N LEU A 20 -7.57 4.16 10.11
CA LEU A 20 -7.63 2.98 10.96
C LEU A 20 -8.68 1.98 10.47
N TYR A 21 -9.85 2.47 10.07
CA TYR A 21 -10.91 1.65 9.50
C TYR A 21 -10.46 0.96 8.21
N ALA A 22 -9.88 1.71 7.26
CA ALA A 22 -9.39 1.17 6.01
C ALA A 22 -8.31 0.11 6.24
N GLN A 23 -7.34 0.39 7.12
CA GLN A 23 -6.29 -0.57 7.47
C GLN A 23 -6.87 -1.85 8.09
N ALA A 24 -7.82 -1.72 9.02
CA ALA A 24 -8.48 -2.87 9.64
C ALA A 24 -9.27 -3.70 8.62
N ARG A 25 -9.95 -3.05 7.66
CA ARG A 25 -10.69 -3.73 6.59
C ARG A 25 -9.78 -4.50 5.65
N VAL A 26 -8.67 -3.91 5.20
CA VAL A 26 -7.69 -4.57 4.34
C VAL A 26 -7.07 -5.78 5.05
N ALA A 27 -6.62 -5.59 6.30
CA ALA A 27 -6.04 -6.67 7.10
C ALA A 27 -7.04 -7.81 7.34
N SER A 28 -8.30 -7.48 7.64
CA SER A 28 -9.37 -8.46 7.84
C SER A 28 -9.69 -9.23 6.56
N ALA A 29 -9.81 -8.53 5.43
CA ALA A 29 -10.06 -9.14 4.13
C ALA A 29 -8.91 -10.08 3.74
N TYR A 30 -7.66 -9.63 3.85
CA TYR A 30 -6.49 -10.46 3.57
C TYR A 30 -6.46 -11.72 4.46
N LYS A 31 -6.68 -11.58 5.77
CA LYS A 31 -6.71 -12.72 6.70
C LYS A 31 -7.81 -13.73 6.37
N ARG A 32 -8.97 -13.27 5.91
CA ARG A 32 -10.10 -14.12 5.52
C ARG A 32 -9.82 -14.83 4.19
N TYR A 33 -9.44 -14.08 3.16
CA TYR A 33 -9.33 -14.59 1.79
C TYR A 33 -8.01 -15.29 1.48
N SER A 34 -6.97 -15.12 2.31
CA SER A 34 -5.74 -15.94 2.24
C SER A 34 -6.00 -17.41 2.58
N ARG A 35 -7.06 -17.71 3.33
CA ARG A 35 -7.44 -19.09 3.70
C ARG A 35 -8.40 -19.73 2.70
N VAL A 36 -8.95 -18.95 1.77
CA VAL A 36 -9.86 -19.43 0.75
C VAL A 36 -9.02 -19.79 -0.46
N SER A 37 -8.92 -21.09 -0.75
CA SER A 37 -8.19 -21.56 -1.93
C SER A 37 -8.84 -21.02 -3.21
N ASN A 38 -8.03 -20.69 -4.21
CA ASN A 38 -8.57 -20.34 -5.52
C ASN A 38 -8.95 -21.60 -6.31
N MET A 39 -9.92 -21.47 -7.22
CA MET A 39 -10.47 -22.60 -7.97
C MET A 39 -9.46 -23.29 -8.90
N ARG A 40 -8.41 -22.57 -9.34
CA ARG A 40 -7.36 -23.12 -10.20
C ARG A 40 -6.28 -23.86 -9.42
N GLY A 41 -6.25 -23.75 -8.08
CA GLY A 41 -5.18 -24.28 -7.25
C GLY A 41 -3.80 -23.64 -7.54
N ALA A 42 -3.76 -22.50 -8.23
CA ALA A 42 -2.53 -21.87 -8.71
C ALA A 42 -1.96 -20.92 -7.65
N THR A 43 -0.64 -20.95 -7.44
CA THR A 43 0.03 -20.04 -6.50
C THR A 43 0.11 -18.62 -7.07
N GLY A 44 0.38 -17.62 -6.22
CA GLY A 44 0.55 -16.24 -6.71
C GLY A 44 1.66 -16.11 -7.75
N ALA A 45 2.77 -16.86 -7.62
CA ALA A 45 3.84 -16.84 -8.62
C ALA A 45 3.38 -17.38 -10.00
N GLN A 46 2.57 -18.45 -10.01
CA GLN A 46 2.01 -19.01 -11.25
C GLN A 46 1.02 -18.02 -11.87
N ILE A 47 0.08 -17.50 -11.08
CA ILE A 47 -0.90 -16.50 -11.51
C ILE A 47 -0.19 -15.27 -12.09
N ALA A 48 0.88 -14.79 -11.44
CA ALA A 48 1.63 -13.62 -11.89
C ALA A 48 2.27 -13.87 -13.24
N THR A 49 2.91 -15.03 -13.40
CA THR A 49 3.55 -15.43 -14.66
C THR A 49 2.51 -15.51 -15.77
N ASP A 50 1.37 -16.17 -15.54
CA ASP A 50 0.29 -16.32 -16.51
C ASP A 50 -0.29 -14.96 -16.92
N LEU A 51 -0.65 -14.11 -15.96
CA LEU A 51 -1.24 -12.80 -16.25
C LEU A 51 -0.26 -11.85 -16.95
N LEU A 52 1.02 -11.89 -16.59
CA LEU A 52 2.05 -11.11 -17.28
C LEU A 52 2.23 -11.59 -18.72
N GLN A 53 2.24 -12.91 -18.95
CA GLN A 53 2.30 -13.46 -20.30
C GLN A 53 1.09 -13.05 -21.14
N GLU A 54 -0.12 -13.19 -20.60
CA GLU A 54 -1.37 -12.78 -21.26
C GLU A 54 -1.40 -11.28 -21.57
N ALA A 55 -0.80 -10.45 -20.71
CA ALA A 55 -0.68 -9.00 -20.91
C ALA A 55 0.46 -8.58 -21.87
N GLY A 56 1.23 -9.51 -22.44
CA GLY A 56 2.39 -9.20 -23.28
C GLY A 56 3.63 -8.72 -22.51
N LEU A 57 3.63 -8.93 -21.19
CA LEU A 57 4.65 -8.49 -20.23
C LEU A 57 5.48 -9.63 -19.66
N GLY A 58 5.56 -10.78 -20.34
CA GLY A 58 6.26 -11.97 -19.87
C GLY A 58 7.78 -11.82 -19.65
N HIS A 59 8.37 -10.66 -19.99
CA HIS A 59 9.76 -10.33 -19.68
C HIS A 59 9.95 -9.78 -18.25
N ILE A 60 8.86 -9.44 -17.54
CA ILE A 60 8.91 -8.98 -16.15
C ILE A 60 9.17 -10.20 -15.25
N ALA A 61 10.25 -10.15 -14.48
CA ALA A 61 10.58 -11.23 -13.54
C ALA A 61 9.62 -11.22 -12.35
N VAL A 62 9.30 -12.41 -11.83
CA VAL A 62 8.51 -12.58 -10.60
C VAL A 62 9.43 -13.08 -9.50
N GLU A 63 9.55 -12.30 -8.43
CA GLU A 63 10.45 -12.59 -7.30
C GLU A 63 9.68 -12.67 -5.98
N GLU A 64 10.22 -13.42 -5.04
CA GLU A 64 9.72 -13.45 -3.68
C GLU A 64 10.45 -12.41 -2.82
N THR A 65 9.69 -11.58 -2.10
CA THR A 65 10.23 -10.63 -1.11
C THR A 65 10.02 -11.13 0.32
N ARG A 66 10.59 -10.42 1.30
CA ARG A 66 10.42 -10.72 2.73
C ARG A 66 9.24 -9.94 3.31
N GLY A 67 8.67 -10.44 4.40
CA GLY A 67 7.58 -9.80 5.12
C GLY A 67 6.19 -10.29 4.71
N GLN A 68 5.15 -9.51 5.02
CA GLN A 68 3.77 -9.79 4.64
C GLN A 68 3.17 -8.53 4.04
N LEU A 69 2.34 -8.67 3.00
CA LEU A 69 1.75 -7.53 2.30
C LEU A 69 2.81 -6.51 1.81
N THR A 70 3.96 -7.04 1.42
CA THR A 70 5.08 -6.29 0.84
C THR A 70 5.13 -6.43 -0.68
N ASP A 71 4.03 -6.94 -1.26
CA ASP A 71 3.82 -7.12 -2.69
C ASP A 71 3.87 -5.77 -3.40
N HIS A 72 4.68 -5.67 -4.46
CA HIS A 72 4.77 -4.47 -5.27
C HIS A 72 5.41 -4.77 -6.64
N TYR A 73 4.94 -4.06 -7.67
CA TYR A 73 5.68 -3.90 -8.92
C TYR A 73 6.75 -2.80 -8.83
N ASP A 74 7.96 -3.07 -9.30
CA ASP A 74 9.04 -2.10 -9.41
C ASP A 74 9.23 -1.67 -10.88
N PRO A 75 8.80 -0.44 -11.26
CA PRO A 75 8.89 0.03 -12.64
C PRO A 75 10.32 0.32 -13.10
N ARG A 76 11.29 0.45 -12.18
CA ARG A 76 12.69 0.69 -12.51
C ARG A 76 13.41 -0.61 -12.85
N ALA A 77 13.21 -1.62 -12.01
CA ALA A 77 13.80 -2.94 -12.20
C ALA A 77 13.00 -3.82 -13.18
N LYS A 78 11.74 -3.46 -13.47
CA LYS A 78 10.78 -4.28 -14.23
C LYS A 78 10.60 -5.67 -13.59
N VAL A 79 10.37 -5.67 -12.28
CA VAL A 79 10.20 -6.89 -11.47
C VAL A 79 8.92 -6.79 -10.66
N LEU A 80 8.16 -7.88 -10.62
CA LEU A 80 7.02 -8.07 -9.73
C LEU A 80 7.48 -8.81 -8.47
N ARG A 81 7.43 -8.17 -7.32
CA ARG A 81 7.82 -8.77 -6.04
C ARG A 81 6.59 -9.16 -5.25
N LEU A 82 6.52 -10.42 -4.82
CA LEU A 82 5.39 -10.94 -4.05
C LEU A 82 5.86 -11.41 -2.68
N SER A 83 5.09 -11.12 -1.64
CA SER A 83 5.36 -11.60 -0.28
C SER A 83 5.18 -13.12 -0.21
N PRO A 84 5.82 -13.84 0.74
CA PRO A 84 5.79 -15.30 0.77
C PRO A 84 4.38 -15.88 0.86
N GLY A 85 3.48 -15.16 1.55
CA GLY A 85 2.06 -15.53 1.69
C GLY A 85 1.27 -15.43 0.40
N VAL A 86 1.70 -14.60 -0.56
CA VAL A 86 1.10 -14.46 -1.88
C VAL A 86 1.81 -15.34 -2.90
N TYR A 87 3.16 -15.25 -2.94
CA TYR A 87 4.01 -15.97 -3.89
C TYR A 87 3.74 -17.48 -3.86
N ARG A 88 3.67 -18.08 -2.67
CA ARG A 88 3.60 -19.54 -2.49
C ARG A 88 2.19 -20.09 -2.31
N GLN A 89 1.22 -19.27 -1.92
CA GLN A 89 -0.12 -19.80 -1.61
C GLN A 89 -1.09 -19.64 -2.76
N ALA A 90 -1.87 -20.69 -2.98
CA ALA A 90 -2.99 -20.69 -3.90
C ALA A 90 -4.26 -20.20 -3.20
N SER A 91 -4.43 -18.89 -3.10
CA SER A 91 -5.59 -18.28 -2.43
C SER A 91 -6.29 -17.22 -3.29
N VAL A 92 -7.53 -16.89 -2.92
CA VAL A 92 -8.27 -15.78 -3.52
C VAL A 92 -7.58 -14.44 -3.24
N ALA A 93 -6.99 -14.27 -2.04
CA ALA A 93 -6.20 -13.09 -1.74
C ALA A 93 -4.96 -12.99 -2.64
N SER A 94 -4.26 -14.10 -2.88
CA SER A 94 -3.08 -14.12 -3.76
C SER A 94 -3.44 -13.69 -5.18
N LEU A 95 -4.55 -14.21 -5.72
CA LEU A 95 -5.06 -13.82 -7.04
C LEU A 95 -5.36 -12.32 -7.12
N GLY A 96 -6.06 -11.77 -6.12
CA GLY A 96 -6.41 -10.35 -6.09
C GLY A 96 -5.20 -9.42 -5.99
N ILE A 97 -4.22 -9.77 -5.16
CA ILE A 97 -2.99 -8.98 -5.00
C ILE A 97 -2.16 -9.04 -6.28
N VAL A 98 -1.98 -10.23 -6.86
CA VAL A 98 -1.23 -10.37 -8.11
C VAL A 98 -1.89 -9.58 -9.24
N ALA A 99 -3.22 -9.66 -9.38
CA ALA A 99 -3.94 -8.89 -10.39
C ALA A 99 -3.76 -7.37 -10.20
N HIS A 100 -3.74 -6.89 -8.95
CA HIS A 100 -3.47 -5.49 -8.64
C HIS A 100 -2.06 -5.06 -9.09
N GLU A 101 -1.04 -5.86 -8.75
CA GLU A 101 0.36 -5.53 -9.07
C GLU A 101 0.67 -5.66 -10.57
N VAL A 102 0.08 -6.65 -11.26
CA VAL A 102 0.13 -6.74 -12.73
C VAL A 102 -0.58 -5.53 -13.36
N GLY A 103 -1.65 -5.03 -12.74
CA GLY A 103 -2.28 -3.78 -13.14
C GLY A 103 -1.32 -2.58 -13.11
N HIS A 104 -0.46 -2.46 -12.10
CA HIS A 104 0.60 -1.44 -12.09
C HIS A 104 1.62 -1.65 -13.20
N ALA A 105 2.02 -2.89 -13.46
CA ALA A 105 2.93 -3.22 -14.55
C ALA A 105 2.34 -2.85 -15.93
N MET A 106 1.04 -3.10 -16.13
CA MET A 106 0.33 -2.69 -17.34
C MET A 106 0.22 -1.17 -17.46
N GLN A 107 -0.12 -0.46 -16.38
CA GLN A 107 -0.17 1.00 -16.38
C GLN A 107 1.19 1.62 -16.72
N ASP A 108 2.27 1.05 -16.20
CA ASP A 108 3.63 1.44 -16.52
C ASP A 108 3.98 1.19 -17.99
N HIS A 109 3.65 0.00 -18.51
CA HIS A 109 3.86 -0.34 -19.92
C HIS A 109 3.09 0.59 -20.88
N LEU A 110 1.86 0.95 -20.54
CA LEU A 110 1.01 1.86 -21.32
C LEU A 110 1.39 3.34 -21.13
N GLY A 111 2.36 3.66 -20.26
CA GLY A 111 2.75 5.04 -19.97
C GLY A 111 1.64 5.86 -19.31
N TYR A 112 0.80 5.24 -18.48
CA TYR A 112 -0.39 5.86 -17.90
C TYR A 112 -0.04 7.11 -17.07
N VAL A 113 -0.39 8.28 -17.62
CA VAL A 113 0.01 9.59 -17.09
C VAL A 113 -0.41 9.83 -15.63
N PRO A 114 -1.64 9.50 -15.20
CA PRO A 114 -2.03 9.68 -13.80
C PRO A 114 -1.16 8.91 -12.81
N MET A 115 -0.70 7.71 -13.18
CA MET A 115 0.22 6.92 -12.35
C MET A 115 1.57 7.63 -12.19
N ARG A 116 2.11 8.20 -13.27
CA ARG A 116 3.38 8.94 -13.25
C ARG A 116 3.30 10.20 -12.39
N ILE A 117 2.20 10.95 -12.50
CA ILE A 117 1.94 12.13 -11.67
C ILE A 117 1.89 11.72 -10.19
N ARG A 118 1.08 10.70 -9.85
CA ARG A 118 1.00 10.18 -8.49
C ARG A 118 2.37 9.76 -7.97
N ALA A 119 3.13 8.99 -8.74
CA ALA A 119 4.46 8.52 -8.33
C ALA A 119 5.43 9.67 -8.05
N GLY A 120 5.35 10.77 -8.81
CA GLY A 120 6.14 11.98 -8.56
C GLY A 120 5.72 12.74 -7.29
N LEU A 121 4.46 12.64 -6.88
CA LEU A 121 3.94 13.31 -5.67
C LEU A 121 4.23 12.52 -4.38
N VAL A 122 4.38 11.19 -4.46
CA VAL A 122 4.59 10.33 -3.28
C VAL A 122 5.75 10.78 -2.39
N PRO A 123 6.95 11.13 -2.90
CA PRO A 123 8.04 11.63 -2.06
C PRO A 123 7.65 12.89 -1.28
N ALA A 124 7.03 13.87 -1.94
CA ALA A 124 6.60 15.11 -1.30
C ALA A 124 5.54 14.87 -0.21
N ALA A 125 4.55 14.00 -0.50
CA ALA A 125 3.55 13.59 0.49
C ALA A 125 4.19 12.88 1.69
N ALA A 126 5.18 12.01 1.47
CA ALA A 126 5.88 11.30 2.54
C ALA A 126 6.67 12.25 3.46
N TRP A 127 7.23 13.34 2.93
CA TRP A 127 7.83 14.40 3.74
C TRP A 127 6.79 15.07 4.65
N GLY A 128 5.62 15.39 4.10
CA GLY A 128 4.50 15.94 4.89
C GLY A 128 4.12 15.02 6.05
N THR A 129 3.97 13.72 5.82
CA THR A 129 3.65 12.76 6.89
C THR A 129 4.74 12.69 7.96
N ARG A 130 6.02 12.66 7.58
CA ARG A 130 7.14 12.61 8.53
C ARG A 130 7.22 13.88 9.38
N LEU A 131 7.14 15.05 8.74
CA LEU A 131 7.18 16.34 9.43
C LEU A 131 5.95 16.54 10.32
N GLY A 132 4.75 16.16 9.86
CA GLY A 132 3.53 16.19 10.66
C GLY A 132 3.66 15.36 11.93
N PHE A 133 4.21 14.15 11.85
CA PHE A 133 4.49 13.33 13.05
C PHE A 133 5.51 13.98 13.98
N ILE A 134 6.59 14.57 13.44
CA ILE A 134 7.58 15.30 14.25
C ILE A 134 6.93 16.47 14.97
N PHE A 135 6.14 17.30 14.26
CA PHE A 135 5.47 18.45 14.86
C PHE A 135 4.41 18.05 15.89
N LEU A 136 3.69 16.94 15.66
CA LEU A 136 2.78 16.38 16.64
C LEU A 136 3.50 15.95 17.92
N LEU A 137 4.61 15.21 17.79
CA LEU A 137 5.39 14.72 18.93
C LEU A 137 6.06 15.87 19.71
N VAL A 138 6.68 16.82 19.00
CA VAL A 138 7.33 17.99 19.62
C VAL A 138 6.29 18.92 20.25
N GLY A 139 5.17 19.17 19.57
CA GLY A 139 4.07 19.99 20.09
C GLY A 139 3.50 19.40 21.37
N LEU A 140 3.34 18.08 21.44
CA LEU A 140 2.89 17.38 22.64
C LEU A 140 3.93 17.44 23.78
N ALA A 141 5.21 17.19 23.48
CA ALA A 141 6.28 17.15 24.48
C ALA A 141 6.64 18.54 25.05
N ALA A 142 6.69 19.56 24.19
CA ALA A 142 7.00 20.93 24.57
C ALA A 142 5.77 21.71 25.07
N GLN A 143 4.57 21.10 25.04
CA GLN A 143 3.29 21.75 25.33
C GLN A 143 3.03 23.01 24.47
N VAL A 144 3.58 23.04 23.26
CA VAL A 144 3.42 24.14 22.30
C VAL A 144 2.27 23.78 21.35
N THR A 145 1.06 24.21 21.69
CA THR A 145 -0.17 23.89 20.95
C THR A 145 -0.17 24.38 19.50
N GLY A 146 0.59 25.44 19.18
CA GLY A 146 0.73 25.94 17.81
C GLY A 146 1.41 24.97 16.84
N LEU A 147 2.29 24.08 17.34
CA LEU A 147 2.93 23.06 16.51
C LEU A 147 1.97 21.92 16.15
N LEU A 148 0.93 21.69 16.96
CA LEU A 148 -0.08 20.68 16.66
C LEU A 148 -0.87 21.04 15.40
N TRP A 149 -1.23 22.32 15.23
CA TRP A 149 -1.95 22.79 14.05
C TRP A 149 -1.17 22.65 12.74
N LEU A 150 0.16 22.58 12.78
CA LEU A 150 0.98 22.31 11.58
C LEU A 150 0.99 20.82 11.19
N ALA A 151 0.46 19.94 12.04
CA ALA A 151 0.40 18.50 11.79
C ALA A 151 -0.92 18.06 11.11
N VAL A 152 -1.92 18.94 11.03
CA VAL A 152 -3.24 18.71 10.42
C VAL A 152 -3.33 19.47 9.10
#